data_AF-A0A1C5CC46-F1
#
_entry.id   AF-A0A1C5CC46-F1
#
_cell.length_a   1.000
_cell.length_b   1.000
_cell.length_c   1.000
_cell.angle_alpha   90.00
_cell.angle_beta   90.00
_cell.angle_gamma   90.00
#
_symmetry.space_group_name_H-M   'P 1'
#
loop_
_entity.id
_entity.type
_entity.pdbx_description
1 polymer ?
#
loop_
_entity_poly.entity_id
_entity_poly.type
_entity_poly.pdbx_seq_one_letter_code
_entity_poly.pdbx_strand_id
1 'polypeptide(L)'
;MGEVSRRDTGEHITGSCGVDPCQPWGTGPRPAPRPRSPSAWRPTRRTRRPGYAGFTTLPSGDVVYATGGTAAGEGHIEVRNLTMPGIAGLDGSRTYTTAEDSVSVAAKNAGTAPPSTTGRTDDLALARVSYRHLRVQGISPDLRYGYSLYAVEVRNGADGADLARGGTATASSADTGKGAPLAVDGDLTTRWAVSVADRPKADSWLAVDLGEARSFDRVTLRWEAATGRGYVVQGSADGKAWTDLIRYPRPDLTRGGGDALAA
;
A
#
# COMPACT_ATOMS: atom_id res chain seq x y z
N MET A 1 -12.41 -7.66 -31.97
CA MET A 1 -11.58 -6.91 -32.94
C MET A 1 -11.30 -5.54 -32.37
N GLY A 2 -10.05 -5.07 -32.50
CA GLY A 2 -9.55 -3.76 -32.06
C GLY A 2 -9.10 -3.75 -30.60
N GLU A 3 -8.06 -3.03 -30.16
CA GLU A 3 -6.92 -2.36 -30.80
C GLU A 3 -6.03 -1.95 -29.60
N VAL A 4 -4.77 -2.39 -29.56
CA VAL A 4 -3.83 -2.00 -28.49
C VAL A 4 -3.13 -0.72 -28.94
N SER A 5 -3.52 0.41 -28.36
CA SER A 5 -2.78 1.67 -28.51
C SER A 5 -1.45 1.56 -27.73
N ARG A 6 -0.35 1.39 -28.47
CA ARG A 6 1.00 1.65 -27.97
C ARG A 6 1.19 3.15 -27.86
N ARG A 7 1.51 3.65 -26.67
CA ARG A 7 2.37 4.82 -26.53
C ARG A 7 3.76 4.34 -26.21
N ASP A 8 4.66 4.56 -27.16
CA ASP A 8 6.11 4.51 -26.96
C ASP A 8 6.51 5.54 -25.90
N THR A 9 7.22 5.07 -24.88
CA THR A 9 8.33 5.82 -24.29
C THR A 9 9.44 4.80 -24.09
N GLY A 10 10.49 4.97 -24.88
CA GLY A 10 11.53 3.98 -25.10
C GLY A 10 12.41 3.70 -23.90
N GLU A 11 12.95 2.49 -23.91
CA GLU A 11 14.28 2.24 -23.35
C GLU A 11 14.96 1.22 -24.25
N HIS A 12 16.03 1.67 -24.89
CA HIS A 12 16.92 0.87 -25.74
C HIS A 12 17.55 -0.26 -24.92
N ILE A 13 17.42 -1.50 -25.39
CA ILE A 13 18.40 -2.54 -25.07
C ILE A 13 19.03 -2.98 -26.39
N THR A 14 20.22 -2.47 -26.63
CA THR A 14 21.13 -2.89 -27.69
C THR A 14 21.62 -4.31 -27.39
N GLY A 15 21.23 -5.26 -28.24
CA GLY A 15 21.83 -6.58 -28.32
C GLY A 15 22.74 -6.66 -29.55
N SER A 16 24.03 -6.80 -29.32
CA SER A 16 25.09 -6.90 -30.33
C SER A 16 24.93 -8.18 -31.17
N CYS A 17 24.78 -8.06 -32.49
CA CYS A 17 25.00 -9.17 -33.42
C CYS A 17 26.43 -9.07 -33.97
N GLY A 18 27.22 -10.13 -33.75
CA GLY A 18 28.57 -10.27 -34.30
C GLY A 18 28.55 -10.48 -35.82
N VAL A 19 29.50 -9.80 -36.48
CA VAL A 19 30.24 -10.14 -37.70
C VAL A 19 29.62 -11.15 -38.69
N ASP A 20 28.98 -10.66 -39.76
CA ASP A 20 29.37 -10.87 -41.17
C ASP A 20 28.26 -10.45 -42.18
N PRO A 21 28.62 -10.11 -43.44
CA PRO A 21 27.91 -9.09 -44.22
C PRO A 21 26.74 -9.59 -45.09
N CYS A 22 25.84 -8.65 -45.39
CA CYS A 22 24.69 -8.80 -46.28
C CYS A 22 25.02 -9.43 -47.65
N GLN A 23 24.21 -10.42 -48.06
CA GLN A 23 24.05 -10.86 -49.45
C GLN A 23 22.56 -10.86 -49.84
N PRO A 24 22.20 -10.56 -51.11
CA PRO A 24 20.81 -10.30 -51.52
C PRO A 24 20.09 -11.52 -52.15
N TRP A 25 18.80 -11.65 -51.81
CA TRP A 25 17.66 -12.31 -52.49
C TRP A 25 17.70 -13.81 -52.86
N GLY A 26 16.74 -14.56 -52.30
CA GLY A 26 16.24 -15.82 -52.84
C GLY A 26 14.72 -15.95 -52.62
N THR A 27 13.95 -15.90 -53.71
CA THR A 27 12.50 -16.16 -53.74
C THR A 27 12.25 -17.66 -53.65
N GLY A 28 11.98 -18.16 -52.45
CA GLY A 28 11.47 -19.51 -52.20
C GLY A 28 10.23 -19.46 -51.27
N PRO A 29 9.29 -20.42 -51.38
CA PRO A 29 8.06 -20.37 -50.59
C PRO A 29 8.39 -20.44 -49.09
N ARG A 30 7.81 -19.52 -48.32
CA ARG A 30 7.92 -19.49 -46.85
C ARG A 30 7.43 -20.83 -46.27
N PRO A 31 8.21 -21.53 -45.42
CA PRO A 31 7.69 -22.66 -44.67
C PRO A 31 6.55 -22.18 -43.75
N ALA A 32 5.47 -22.95 -43.71
CA ALA A 32 4.31 -22.64 -42.88
C ALA A 32 4.71 -22.45 -41.40
N PRO A 33 4.10 -21.49 -40.68
CA PRO A 33 4.37 -21.31 -39.26
C PRO A 33 3.99 -22.59 -38.51
N ARG A 34 4.95 -23.17 -37.78
CA ARG A 34 4.68 -24.29 -36.86
C ARG A 34 3.62 -23.86 -35.84
N PRO A 35 2.64 -24.72 -35.51
CA PRO A 35 1.67 -24.39 -34.46
C PRO A 35 2.41 -24.20 -33.13
N ARG A 36 2.17 -23.05 -32.48
CA ARG A 36 2.66 -22.79 -31.12
C ARG A 36 1.95 -23.76 -30.18
N SER A 37 2.72 -24.52 -29.39
CA SER A 37 2.16 -25.38 -28.34
C SER A 37 1.38 -24.55 -27.31
N PRO A 38 0.20 -24.98 -26.83
CA PRO A 38 -0.66 -24.16 -25.95
C PRO A 38 -0.18 -24.05 -24.49
N SER A 39 0.96 -24.64 -24.13
CA SER A 39 1.37 -24.85 -22.74
C SER A 39 2.49 -23.93 -22.24
N ALA A 40 2.83 -22.85 -22.95
CA ALA A 40 3.86 -21.92 -22.49
C ALA A 40 3.30 -20.91 -21.48
N TRP A 41 3.16 -21.35 -20.24
CA TRP A 41 2.84 -20.52 -19.07
C TRP A 41 3.91 -19.44 -18.89
N ARG A 42 3.48 -18.18 -18.79
CA ARG A 42 4.38 -17.05 -18.48
C ARG A 42 4.01 -16.47 -17.11
N PRO A 43 4.74 -16.83 -16.04
CA PRO A 43 4.54 -16.19 -14.75
C PRO A 43 4.91 -14.71 -14.85
N THR A 44 4.08 -13.83 -14.29
CA THR A 44 4.43 -12.42 -14.13
C THR A 44 5.34 -12.30 -12.92
N ARG A 45 6.65 -12.19 -13.15
CA ARG A 45 7.66 -12.03 -12.09
C ARG A 45 7.93 -10.54 -11.87
N ARG A 46 7.72 -10.05 -10.65
CA ARG A 46 8.14 -8.70 -10.27
C ARG A 46 9.19 -8.81 -9.17
N THR A 47 10.36 -8.25 -9.40
CA THR A 47 11.46 -8.25 -8.42
C THR A 47 11.35 -7.03 -7.53
N ARG A 48 11.15 -7.24 -6.22
CA ARG A 48 11.47 -6.25 -5.18
C ARG A 48 12.53 -6.92 -4.31
N ARG A 49 13.72 -6.34 -4.16
CA ARG A 49 14.75 -6.97 -3.32
C ARG A 49 14.36 -6.88 -1.83
N PRO A 50 14.56 -7.93 -1.02
CA PRO A 50 15.10 -9.26 -1.34
C PRO A 50 14.00 -10.33 -1.37
N GLY A 51 13.10 -10.32 -2.35
CA GLY A 51 12.03 -11.30 -2.46
C GLY A 51 11.56 -11.54 -3.91
N TYR A 52 10.95 -12.70 -4.13
CA TYR A 52 10.21 -12.98 -5.37
C TYR A 52 8.74 -13.11 -5.02
N ALA A 53 7.86 -12.49 -5.81
CA ALA A 53 6.44 -12.77 -5.76
C ALA A 53 5.93 -13.09 -7.16
N GLY A 54 4.95 -13.99 -7.23
CA GLY A 54 4.26 -14.36 -8.45
C GLY A 54 2.83 -14.76 -8.14
N PHE A 55 1.96 -14.62 -9.14
CA PHE A 55 0.63 -15.19 -9.09
C PHE A 55 0.28 -15.84 -10.42
N THR A 56 -0.66 -16.77 -10.37
CA THR A 56 -1.31 -17.35 -11.55
C THR A 56 -2.80 -17.51 -11.29
N THR A 57 -3.59 -17.39 -12.34
CA THR A 57 -5.01 -17.74 -12.31
C THR A 57 -5.17 -19.12 -12.94
N LEU A 58 -5.80 -20.04 -12.22
CA LEU A 58 -6.12 -21.38 -12.72
C LEU A 58 -7.34 -21.34 -13.63
N PRO A 59 -7.55 -22.36 -14.49
CA PRO A 59 -8.76 -22.44 -15.32
C PRO A 59 -10.07 -22.45 -14.53
N SER A 60 -10.04 -22.87 -13.27
CA SER A 60 -11.16 -22.79 -12.32
C SER A 60 -11.51 -21.36 -11.89
N GLY A 61 -10.64 -20.39 -12.18
CA GLY A 61 -10.75 -19.01 -11.69
C GLY A 61 -9.98 -18.74 -10.39
N ASP A 62 -9.42 -19.77 -9.76
CA ASP A 62 -8.64 -19.63 -8.53
C ASP A 62 -7.36 -18.83 -8.78
N VAL A 63 -7.00 -17.94 -7.84
CA VAL A 63 -5.74 -17.21 -7.88
C VAL A 63 -4.77 -17.82 -6.87
N VAL A 64 -3.67 -18.36 -7.38
CA VAL A 64 -2.55 -18.83 -6.56
C VAL A 64 -1.50 -17.74 -6.53
N TYR A 65 -1.14 -17.28 -5.33
CA TYR A 65 -0.06 -16.32 -5.10
C TYR A 65 1.02 -16.97 -4.24
N ALA A 66 2.27 -16.77 -4.62
CA ALA A 66 3.43 -17.22 -3.87
C ALA A 66 4.41 -16.05 -3.70
N THR A 67 4.96 -15.92 -2.49
CA THR A 67 6.06 -15.01 -2.18
C THR A 67 7.19 -15.79 -1.51
N GLY A 68 8.44 -15.51 -1.90
CA GLY A 68 9.65 -16.03 -1.26
C GLY A 68 10.21 -15.10 -0.20
N GLY A 69 9.56 -13.96 0.06
CA GLY A 69 9.97 -12.98 1.04
C GLY A 69 8.99 -12.90 2.22
N THR A 70 9.54 -12.68 3.42
CA THR A 70 8.82 -12.54 4.70
C THR A 70 8.85 -11.10 5.24
N ALA A 71 9.28 -10.12 4.43
CA ALA A 71 9.35 -8.73 4.87
C ALA A 71 7.95 -8.12 5.03
N ALA A 72 7.84 -7.07 5.85
CA ALA A 72 6.57 -6.39 6.08
C ALA A 72 5.97 -5.82 4.77
N GLY A 73 4.90 -6.46 4.27
CA GLY A 73 4.24 -6.13 3.00
C GLY A 73 4.49 -7.13 1.86
N GLU A 74 5.34 -8.13 2.07
CA GLU A 74 5.39 -9.35 1.25
C GLU A 74 4.32 -10.32 1.78
N GLY A 75 3.59 -11.02 0.89
CA GLY A 75 2.45 -11.86 1.30
C GLY A 75 1.07 -11.20 1.17
N HIS A 76 1.00 -9.99 0.63
CA HIS A 76 -0.25 -9.26 0.42
C HIS A 76 -0.70 -9.32 -1.05
N ILE A 77 -1.99 -9.58 -1.25
CA ILE A 77 -2.69 -9.43 -2.53
C ILE A 77 -3.70 -8.30 -2.38
N GLU A 78 -3.60 -7.28 -3.24
CA GLU A 78 -4.64 -6.27 -3.40
C GLU A 78 -5.50 -6.64 -4.61
N VAL A 79 -6.80 -6.85 -4.40
CA VAL A 79 -7.74 -7.09 -5.50
C VAL A 79 -8.50 -5.81 -5.81
N ARG A 80 -8.49 -5.40 -7.08
CA ARG A 80 -9.22 -4.21 -7.55
C ARG A 80 -10.27 -4.60 -8.56
N ASN A 81 -11.52 -4.47 -8.15
CA ASN A 81 -12.67 -4.79 -8.98
C ASN A 81 -13.01 -3.61 -9.88
N LEU A 82 -13.08 -3.84 -11.18
CA LEU A 82 -13.61 -2.87 -12.12
C LEU A 82 -15.03 -3.30 -12.49
N THR A 83 -15.95 -2.33 -12.47
CA THR A 83 -17.30 -2.55 -12.99
C THR A 83 -17.21 -2.72 -14.50
N MET A 84 -17.84 -3.76 -15.04
CA MET A 84 -18.10 -3.94 -16.47
C MET A 84 -19.62 -4.00 -16.67
N PRO A 85 -20.27 -2.84 -16.91
CA PRO A 85 -21.71 -2.78 -17.11
C PRO A 85 -22.17 -3.75 -18.22
N GLY A 86 -23.27 -4.47 -17.96
CA GLY A 86 -23.83 -5.42 -18.91
C GLY A 86 -23.19 -6.81 -18.91
N ILE A 87 -22.18 -7.07 -18.06
CA ILE A 87 -21.63 -8.42 -17.85
C ILE A 87 -22.07 -8.94 -16.48
N ALA A 88 -22.79 -10.06 -16.47
CA ALA A 88 -23.32 -10.67 -15.25
C ALA A 88 -22.20 -10.95 -14.22
N GLY A 89 -22.43 -10.52 -12.98
CA GLY A 89 -21.48 -10.69 -11.86
C GLY A 89 -20.29 -9.73 -11.88
N LEU A 90 -20.25 -8.79 -12.82
CA LEU A 90 -19.18 -7.78 -12.94
C LEU A 90 -19.69 -6.34 -12.75
N ASP A 91 -20.93 -6.17 -12.29
CA ASP A 91 -21.63 -4.89 -12.14
C ASP A 91 -21.66 -4.36 -10.69
N GLY A 92 -20.91 -4.97 -9.76
CA GLY A 92 -20.89 -4.54 -8.37
C GLY A 92 -19.80 -5.22 -7.54
N SER A 93 -20.15 -5.62 -6.31
CA SER A 93 -19.24 -6.33 -5.41
C SER A 93 -18.93 -7.74 -5.90
N ARG A 94 -17.72 -8.23 -5.60
CA ARG A 94 -17.32 -9.61 -5.86
C ARG A 94 -16.89 -10.28 -4.57
N THR A 95 -17.35 -11.50 -4.37
CA THR A 95 -16.96 -12.35 -3.25
C THR A 95 -15.73 -13.17 -3.63
N TYR A 96 -14.69 -13.09 -2.81
CA TYR A 96 -13.50 -13.93 -2.88
C TYR A 96 -13.57 -14.92 -1.75
N THR A 97 -13.44 -16.20 -2.08
CA THR A 97 -13.43 -17.28 -1.11
C THR A 97 -12.03 -17.83 -0.99
N THR A 98 -11.59 -18.02 0.24
CA THR A 98 -10.39 -18.77 0.61
C THR A 98 -10.83 -20.12 1.17
N ALA A 99 -9.89 -21.01 1.48
CA ALA A 99 -10.21 -22.29 2.10
C ALA A 99 -10.90 -22.15 3.48
N GLU A 100 -10.80 -20.99 4.14
CA GLU A 100 -11.31 -20.78 5.51
C GLU A 100 -12.41 -19.72 5.59
N ASP A 101 -12.37 -18.68 4.74
CA ASP A 101 -13.28 -17.53 4.82
C ASP A 101 -13.58 -16.92 3.45
N SER A 102 -14.64 -16.12 3.36
CA SER A 102 -15.00 -15.32 2.18
C SER A 102 -15.06 -13.83 2.50
N VAL A 103 -14.65 -12.98 1.55
CA VAL A 103 -14.72 -11.51 1.64
C VAL A 103 -15.39 -10.93 0.40
N SER A 104 -16.30 -9.97 0.57
CA SER A 104 -16.91 -9.22 -0.53
C SER A 104 -16.20 -7.89 -0.74
N VAL A 105 -15.57 -7.69 -1.91
CA VAL A 105 -14.89 -6.45 -2.28
C VAL A 105 -15.74 -5.71 -3.32
N ALA A 106 -16.14 -4.48 -3.00
CA ALA A 106 -16.89 -3.63 -3.92
C ALA A 106 -16.09 -3.29 -5.19
N ALA A 107 -16.76 -3.11 -6.33
CA ALA A 107 -16.11 -2.52 -7.50
C ALA A 107 -15.60 -1.11 -7.18
N LYS A 108 -14.38 -0.81 -7.61
CA LYS A 108 -13.69 0.47 -7.39
C LYS A 108 -14.45 1.66 -8.02
N ASN A 109 -15.32 1.40 -8.99
CA ASN A 109 -16.20 2.39 -9.60
C ASN A 109 -17.60 2.44 -8.96
N ALA A 110 -17.91 1.57 -7.98
CA ALA A 110 -19.15 1.64 -7.18
C ALA A 110 -19.13 2.80 -6.17
N GLY A 111 -17.99 3.50 -6.07
CA GLY A 111 -17.86 4.77 -5.38
C GLY A 111 -16.77 5.58 -6.04
N THR A 112 -17.10 6.31 -7.12
CA THR A 112 -16.35 7.51 -7.48
C THR A 112 -16.67 8.58 -6.43
N ALA A 113 -16.26 8.35 -5.18
CA ALA A 113 -16.19 9.44 -4.25
C ALA A 113 -15.12 10.39 -4.82
N PRO A 114 -15.46 11.64 -5.18
CA PRO A 114 -14.43 12.64 -5.44
C PRO A 114 -13.45 12.65 -4.25
N PRO A 115 -12.18 13.05 -4.42
CA PRO A 115 -11.29 13.24 -3.28
C PRO A 115 -12.06 14.04 -2.23
N SER A 116 -12.22 13.44 -1.05
CA SER A 116 -13.07 14.04 -0.03
C SER A 116 -12.44 15.40 0.32
N THR A 117 -13.18 16.47 0.07
CA THR A 117 -12.79 17.82 0.52
C THR A 117 -12.89 17.94 2.05
N THR A 118 -13.49 16.94 2.68
CA THR A 118 -13.52 16.71 4.12
C THR A 118 -12.35 15.81 4.50
N GLY A 119 -11.53 16.24 5.47
CA GLY A 119 -10.44 15.43 6.01
C GLY A 119 -10.90 14.04 6.47
N ARG A 120 -10.01 13.05 6.41
CA ARG A 120 -10.28 11.68 6.87
C ARG A 120 -9.97 11.57 8.36
N THR A 121 -10.86 10.97 9.15
CA THR A 121 -10.54 10.56 10.52
C THR A 121 -10.43 9.04 10.57
N ASP A 122 -9.26 8.54 10.93
CA ASP A 122 -9.03 7.11 11.14
C ASP A 122 -9.02 6.84 12.64
N ASP A 123 -9.95 6.00 13.08
CA ASP A 123 -10.09 5.65 14.48
C ASP A 123 -9.67 4.19 14.71
N LEU A 124 -8.49 4.01 15.30
CA LEU A 124 -7.74 2.76 15.30
C LEU A 124 -7.81 2.10 16.68
N ALA A 125 -8.64 1.07 16.81
CA ALA A 125 -8.60 0.16 17.95
C ALA A 125 -7.39 -0.79 17.87
N LEU A 126 -6.71 -0.99 18.99
CA LEU A 126 -5.54 -1.84 19.16
C LEU A 126 -5.81 -2.85 20.29
N ALA A 127 -5.03 -3.95 20.31
CA ALA A 127 -4.82 -4.64 21.58
C ALA A 127 -4.14 -3.67 22.55
N ARG A 128 -4.47 -3.74 23.84
CA ARG A 128 -3.88 -2.85 24.84
C ARG A 128 -2.37 -3.06 24.90
N VAL A 129 -1.63 -1.97 24.72
CA VAL A 129 -0.16 -1.95 24.73
C VAL A 129 0.36 -0.87 25.68
N SER A 130 1.67 -0.87 25.93
CA SER A 130 2.33 0.17 26.72
C SER A 130 3.63 0.60 26.05
N TYR A 131 3.72 1.87 25.66
CA TYR A 131 4.89 2.46 25.01
C TYR A 131 5.05 3.93 25.43
N ARG A 132 6.28 4.45 25.32
CA ARG A 132 6.57 5.87 25.53
C ARG A 132 6.42 6.68 24.25
N HIS A 133 6.83 6.09 23.12
CA HIS A 133 6.80 6.75 21.83
C HIS A 133 5.82 6.06 20.89
N LEU A 134 5.12 6.86 20.09
CA LEU A 134 4.25 6.40 19.02
C LEU A 134 4.63 7.07 17.71
N ARG A 135 4.70 6.33 16.61
CA ARG A 135 5.04 6.85 15.27
C ARG A 135 4.00 6.45 14.26
N VAL A 136 3.59 7.40 13.44
CA VAL A 136 2.87 7.18 12.19
C VAL A 136 3.91 7.15 11.07
N GLN A 137 4.21 5.97 10.56
CA GLN A 137 5.15 5.72 9.49
C GLN A 137 4.41 5.62 8.15
N GLY A 138 4.70 6.52 7.22
CA GLY A 138 4.16 6.45 5.88
C GLY A 138 4.60 5.20 5.11
N ILE A 139 3.72 4.71 4.23
CA ILE A 139 4.01 3.66 3.24
C ILE A 139 3.57 4.06 1.82
N SER A 140 2.49 4.84 1.70
CA SER A 140 1.96 5.29 0.41
C SER A 140 1.42 6.71 0.56
N PRO A 141 2.13 7.72 0.01
CA PRO A 141 1.76 9.11 0.19
C PRO A 141 0.60 9.49 -0.72
N ASP A 142 -0.03 10.65 -0.48
CA ASP A 142 -0.74 11.31 -1.57
C ASP A 142 0.27 11.81 -2.61
N LEU A 143 -0.05 11.62 -3.89
CA LEU A 143 0.88 11.94 -4.97
C LEU A 143 1.13 13.44 -5.14
N ARG A 144 0.24 14.30 -4.62
CA ARG A 144 0.35 15.75 -4.74
C ARG A 144 0.77 16.41 -3.43
N TYR A 145 0.33 15.89 -2.30
CA TYR A 145 0.48 16.55 -1.00
C TYR A 145 1.22 15.73 0.07
N GLY A 146 1.56 14.47 -0.20
CA GLY A 146 2.31 13.64 0.75
C GLY A 146 1.48 13.23 1.96
N TYR A 147 1.95 13.58 3.15
CA TYR A 147 1.27 13.34 4.43
C TYR A 147 1.00 14.66 5.15
N SER A 148 -0.19 14.77 5.72
CA SER A 148 -0.62 15.92 6.51
C SER A 148 -1.64 15.51 7.56
N LEU A 149 -1.39 15.89 8.82
CA LEU A 149 -2.19 15.52 9.98
C LEU A 149 -2.55 16.76 10.79
N TYR A 150 -3.84 16.94 11.05
CA TYR A 150 -4.36 17.87 12.04
C TYR A 150 -4.10 17.35 13.46
N ALA A 151 -4.24 16.04 13.69
CA ALA A 151 -4.02 15.48 15.01
C ALA A 151 -3.52 14.02 14.98
N VAL A 152 -2.65 13.69 15.92
CA VAL A 152 -2.33 12.34 16.36
C VAL A 152 -2.70 12.22 17.83
N GLU A 153 -3.82 11.55 18.08
CA GLU A 153 -4.40 11.42 19.42
C GLU A 153 -4.16 9.98 19.91
N VAL A 154 -3.71 9.82 21.16
CA VAL A 154 -3.44 8.51 21.78
C VAL A 154 -4.27 8.39 23.04
N ARG A 155 -5.12 7.35 23.16
CA ARG A 155 -6.07 7.22 24.28
C ARG A 155 -6.04 5.83 24.90
N ASN A 156 -6.34 5.81 26.19
CA ASN A 156 -6.69 4.59 26.93
C ASN A 156 -8.21 4.50 27.06
N GLY A 157 -8.84 3.65 26.26
CA GLY A 157 -10.28 3.60 26.05
C GLY A 157 -10.76 4.62 25.01
N ALA A 158 -11.94 4.37 24.43
CA ALA A 158 -12.54 5.26 23.42
C ALA A 158 -12.82 6.67 23.97
N ASP A 159 -13.22 6.77 25.24
CA ASP A 159 -13.53 8.03 25.92
C ASP A 159 -12.35 8.57 26.75
N GLY A 160 -11.16 7.96 26.60
CA GLY A 160 -9.96 8.36 27.32
C GLY A 160 -9.48 9.76 26.94
N ALA A 161 -8.78 10.42 27.88
CA ALA A 161 -8.06 11.65 27.58
C ALA A 161 -6.97 11.39 26.54
N ASP A 162 -6.71 12.39 25.70
CA ASP A 162 -5.62 12.35 24.72
C ASP A 162 -4.27 12.52 25.41
N LEU A 163 -3.51 11.43 25.48
CA LEU A 163 -2.20 11.32 26.11
C LEU A 163 -1.10 11.99 25.29
N ALA A 164 -1.33 12.25 24.00
CA ALA A 164 -0.38 12.92 23.12
C ALA A 164 -0.46 14.45 23.24
N ARG A 165 -1.59 14.98 23.74
CA ARG A 165 -1.89 16.41 23.75
C ARG A 165 -0.87 17.20 24.57
N GLY A 166 -0.35 18.27 23.97
CA GLY A 166 0.69 19.12 24.56
C GLY A 166 2.03 18.40 24.75
N GLY A 167 2.17 17.18 24.23
CA GLY A 167 3.40 16.41 24.26
C GLY A 167 4.44 16.90 23.24
N THR A 168 5.55 16.17 23.16
CA THR A 168 6.62 16.48 22.20
C THR A 168 6.44 15.66 20.93
N ALA A 169 6.33 16.33 19.78
CA ALA A 169 6.26 15.67 18.48
C ALA A 169 7.47 16.02 17.59
N THR A 170 7.93 15.05 16.82
CA THR A 170 9.00 15.18 15.82
C THR A 170 8.55 14.54 14.51
N ALA A 171 9.15 14.94 13.40
CA ALA A 171 8.80 14.40 12.09
C ALA A 171 10.02 14.30 11.18
N SER A 172 9.89 13.51 10.11
CA SER A 172 10.92 13.38 9.08
C SER A 172 11.24 14.70 8.39
N SER A 173 10.22 15.56 8.23
CA SER A 173 10.34 16.91 7.70
C SER A 173 9.07 17.71 7.98
N ALA A 174 9.12 19.02 7.69
CA ALA A 174 7.98 19.91 7.80
C ALA A 174 7.97 20.94 6.67
N ASP A 175 6.77 21.30 6.21
CA ASP A 175 6.54 22.51 5.41
C ASP A 175 6.62 23.76 6.32
N THR A 176 6.88 24.93 5.74
CA THR A 176 7.05 26.17 6.50
C THR A 176 5.80 26.48 7.32
N GLY A 177 5.96 26.62 8.64
CA GLY A 177 4.85 26.88 9.57
C GLY A 177 3.95 25.67 9.86
N LYS A 178 4.31 24.46 9.39
CA LYS A 178 3.53 23.21 9.58
C LYS A 178 4.33 22.14 10.31
N GLY A 179 4.93 22.54 11.43
CA GLY A 179 5.80 21.68 12.24
C GLY A 179 5.06 20.55 12.95
N ALA A 180 5.81 19.52 13.38
CA ALA A 180 5.25 18.36 14.07
C ALA A 180 4.43 18.67 15.35
N PRO A 181 4.78 19.69 16.18
CA PRO A 181 3.99 20.03 17.37
C PRO A 181 2.52 20.39 17.08
N LEU A 182 2.22 20.84 15.86
CA LEU A 182 0.85 21.17 15.47
C LEU A 182 -0.06 19.94 15.30
N ALA A 183 0.49 18.73 15.31
CA ALA A 183 -0.31 17.51 15.31
C ALA A 183 -0.71 17.06 16.73
N VAL A 184 -0.26 17.76 17.77
CA VAL A 184 -0.51 17.41 19.18
C VAL A 184 -0.93 18.61 20.01
N ASP A 185 -1.21 19.76 19.40
CA ASP A 185 -1.63 20.99 20.08
C ASP A 185 -3.12 21.00 20.47
N GLY A 186 -3.92 20.09 19.90
CA GLY A 186 -5.36 19.99 20.13
C GLY A 186 -6.19 20.98 19.31
N ASP A 187 -5.59 21.71 18.38
CA ASP A 187 -6.27 22.63 17.46
C ASP A 187 -6.43 21.98 16.09
N LEU A 188 -7.68 21.68 15.70
CA LEU A 188 -7.97 21.06 14.40
C LEU A 188 -7.89 22.05 13.22
N THR A 189 -7.47 23.29 13.45
CA THR A 189 -7.21 24.29 12.41
C THR A 189 -5.72 24.39 12.03
N THR A 190 -4.82 23.90 12.88
CA THR A 190 -3.38 23.80 12.64
C THR A 190 -3.01 22.37 12.24
N ARG A 191 -1.87 22.19 11.56
CA ARG A 191 -1.48 20.85 11.08
C ARG A 191 0.01 20.69 10.90
N TRP A 192 0.49 19.47 11.10
CA TRP A 192 1.75 19.04 10.50
C TRP A 192 1.55 18.71 9.02
N ALA A 193 2.54 19.05 8.21
CA ALA A 193 2.64 18.59 6.83
C ALA A 193 4.10 18.33 6.46
N VAL A 194 4.34 17.28 5.69
CA VAL A 194 5.67 17.02 5.12
C VAL A 194 6.13 18.20 4.26
N SER A 195 7.46 18.39 4.18
CA SER A 195 8.04 19.41 3.32
C SER A 195 7.62 19.19 1.86
N VAL A 196 7.56 20.28 1.08
CA VAL A 196 7.22 20.19 -0.37
C VAL A 196 8.14 19.20 -1.09
N ALA A 197 9.43 19.19 -0.73
CA ALA A 197 10.44 18.31 -1.32
C ALA A 197 10.22 16.82 -0.98
N ASP A 198 9.61 16.52 0.17
CA ASP A 198 9.40 15.14 0.64
C ASP A 198 8.01 14.59 0.35
N ARG A 199 7.10 15.37 -0.24
CA ARG A 199 5.77 14.88 -0.66
C ARG A 199 5.77 13.56 -1.45
N PRO A 200 6.70 13.31 -2.39
CA PRO A 200 6.75 12.03 -3.10
C PRO A 200 7.38 10.89 -2.30
N LYS A 201 8.00 11.16 -1.14
CA LYS A 201 8.63 10.14 -0.31
C LYS A 201 7.57 9.31 0.39
N ALA A 202 7.66 8.00 0.21
CA ALA A 202 6.72 7.08 0.82
C ALA A 202 6.94 6.91 2.32
N ASP A 203 8.17 7.11 2.80
CA ASP A 203 8.68 6.79 4.12
C ASP A 203 8.72 7.97 5.10
N SER A 204 8.02 9.08 4.80
CA SER A 204 7.86 10.18 5.77
C SER A 204 7.11 9.72 7.02
N TRP A 205 7.44 10.32 8.16
CA TRP A 205 6.91 9.91 9.45
C TRP A 205 6.68 11.09 10.39
N LEU A 206 5.77 10.90 11.35
CA LEU A 206 5.60 11.76 12.52
C LEU A 206 5.59 10.87 13.78
N ALA A 207 6.35 11.27 14.79
CA ALA A 207 6.49 10.56 16.06
C ALA A 207 6.17 11.47 17.23
N VAL A 208 5.49 10.92 18.23
CA VAL A 208 5.08 11.58 19.48
C VAL A 208 5.78 10.89 20.65
N ASP A 209 6.37 11.67 21.54
CA ASP A 209 6.84 11.26 22.87
C ASP A 209 5.76 11.59 23.91
N LEU A 210 5.24 10.55 24.57
CA LEU A 210 4.23 10.63 25.63
C LEU A 210 4.85 10.98 27.00
N GLY A 211 6.16 11.21 27.06
CA GLY A 211 6.95 11.56 28.24
C GLY A 211 7.41 10.36 29.06
N GLU A 212 6.54 9.36 29.19
CA GLU A 212 6.83 8.09 29.86
C GLU A 212 6.03 6.94 29.22
N ALA A 213 6.29 5.69 29.64
CA ALA A 213 5.51 4.56 29.17
C ALA A 213 4.04 4.71 29.60
N ARG A 214 3.14 4.85 28.63
CA ARG A 214 1.70 4.95 28.84
C ARG A 214 1.00 3.74 28.26
N SER A 215 0.00 3.23 28.98
CA SER A 215 -0.90 2.23 28.42
C SER A 215 -1.98 2.89 27.57
N PHE A 216 -2.22 2.35 26.38
CA PHE A 216 -3.25 2.81 25.46
C PHE A 216 -3.75 1.66 24.59
N ASP A 217 -4.93 1.83 24.00
CA ASP A 217 -5.59 0.86 23.12
C ASP A 217 -6.32 1.53 21.94
N ARG A 218 -6.22 2.86 21.84
CA ARG A 218 -6.87 3.65 20.79
C ARG A 218 -5.93 4.72 20.26
N VAL A 219 -5.85 4.82 18.94
CA VAL A 219 -5.12 5.88 18.24
C VAL A 219 -6.06 6.51 17.22
N THR A 220 -6.24 7.82 17.28
CA THR A 220 -7.09 8.55 16.33
C THR A 220 -6.22 9.48 15.50
N LEU A 221 -6.25 9.31 14.18
CA LEU A 221 -5.52 10.14 13.23
C LEU A 221 -6.49 11.03 12.47
N ARG A 222 -6.32 12.34 12.58
CA ARG A 222 -7.13 13.32 11.84
C ARG A 222 -6.32 13.87 10.69
N TRP A 223 -6.65 13.45 9.48
CA TRP A 223 -5.95 13.80 8.26
C TRP A 223 -6.53 15.04 7.59
N GLU A 224 -5.69 15.76 6.86
CA GLU A 224 -6.14 16.79 5.93
C GLU A 224 -6.73 16.16 4.65
N ALA A 225 -7.55 16.93 3.91
CA ALA A 225 -8.28 16.45 2.73
C ALA A 225 -7.37 15.78 1.68
N ALA A 226 -6.10 16.18 1.58
CA ALA A 226 -5.11 15.55 0.73
C ALA A 226 -4.16 14.63 1.51
N THR A 227 -4.72 13.54 2.06
CA THR A 227 -4.05 12.61 2.98
C THR A 227 -3.22 11.52 2.31
N GLY A 228 -2.19 11.05 3.03
CA GLY A 228 -1.51 9.79 2.75
C GLY A 228 -2.48 8.61 2.65
N ARG A 229 -2.20 7.71 1.71
CA ARG A 229 -3.06 6.57 1.35
C ARG A 229 -2.79 5.31 2.18
N GLY A 230 -1.58 5.17 2.72
CA GLY A 230 -1.20 4.03 3.56
C GLY A 230 -0.10 4.38 4.55
N TYR A 231 -0.17 3.77 5.74
CA TYR A 231 0.74 4.02 6.86
C TYR A 231 0.73 2.85 7.86
N VAL A 232 1.69 2.83 8.77
CA VAL A 232 1.75 1.96 9.94
C VAL A 232 1.82 2.82 11.19
N VAL A 233 1.04 2.49 12.21
CA VAL A 233 1.26 3.01 13.57
C VAL A 233 2.18 2.06 14.31
N GLN A 234 3.23 2.60 14.90
CA GLN A 234 4.28 1.86 15.59
C GLN A 234 4.46 2.38 17.02
N GLY A 235 4.79 1.47 17.93
CA GLY A 235 5.17 1.79 19.31
C GLY A 235 6.66 1.62 19.53
N SER A 236 7.24 2.42 20.43
CA SER A 236 8.64 2.32 20.83
C SER A 236 8.85 2.72 22.29
N ALA A 237 9.80 2.05 22.96
CA ALA A 237 10.22 2.39 24.31
C ALA A 237 11.30 3.49 24.34
N ASP A 238 12.10 3.61 23.28
CA ASP A 238 13.30 4.44 23.21
C ASP A 238 13.31 5.46 22.05
N GLY A 239 12.29 5.43 21.19
CA GLY A 239 12.18 6.27 20.01
C GLY A 239 13.08 5.83 18.84
N LYS A 240 13.76 4.69 18.96
CA LYS A 240 14.74 4.17 17.98
C LYS A 240 14.32 2.83 17.43
N ALA A 241 13.96 1.89 18.30
CA ALA A 241 13.46 0.57 17.92
C ALA A 241 11.93 0.58 17.90
N TRP A 242 11.33 0.27 16.74
CA TRP A 242 9.90 0.41 16.51
C TRP A 242 9.23 -0.94 16.28
N THR A 243 8.06 -1.13 16.89
CA THR A 243 7.21 -2.31 16.73
C THR A 243 5.91 -1.92 16.03
N ASP A 244 5.54 -2.61 14.95
CA ASP A 244 4.27 -2.40 14.24
C ASP A 244 3.08 -2.76 15.14
N LEU A 245 2.13 -1.83 15.30
CA LEU A 245 0.91 -2.03 16.08
C LEU A 245 -0.29 -2.25 15.16
N ILE A 246 -0.44 -1.40 14.14
CA ILE A 246 -1.51 -1.53 13.15
C ILE A 246 -1.11 -0.90 11.83
N ARG A 247 -1.64 -1.44 10.73
CA ARG A 247 -1.41 -0.96 9.37
C ARG A 247 -2.70 -0.46 8.74
N TYR A 248 -2.59 0.58 7.92
CA TYR A 248 -3.64 1.10 7.06
C TYR A 248 -3.20 1.09 5.58
N PRO A 249 -4.07 0.73 4.62
CA PRO A 249 -5.41 0.18 4.83
C PRO A 249 -5.37 -1.12 5.64
N ARG A 250 -6.40 -1.37 6.45
CA ARG A 250 -6.53 -2.66 7.11
C ARG A 250 -6.78 -3.70 6.01
N PRO A 251 -6.09 -4.85 6.04
CA PRO A 251 -6.44 -5.93 5.12
C PRO A 251 -7.86 -6.39 5.42
N ASP A 252 -8.67 -6.59 4.38
CA ASP A 252 -10.03 -7.13 4.56
C ASP A 252 -9.99 -8.59 5.07
N LEU A 253 -8.86 -9.29 4.86
CA LEU A 253 -8.53 -10.60 5.43
C LEU A 253 -7.06 -10.64 5.85
N THR A 254 -6.77 -11.20 7.03
CA THR A 254 -5.41 -11.47 7.53
C THR A 254 -5.29 -12.93 7.96
N ARG A 255 -4.21 -13.62 7.54
CA ARG A 255 -3.81 -14.93 8.08
C ARG A 255 -2.46 -14.84 8.77
N GLY A 256 -2.35 -15.51 9.93
CA GLY A 256 -1.06 -15.93 10.47
C GLY A 256 -0.52 -17.07 9.61
N GLY A 257 0.75 -17.00 9.22
CA GLY A 257 1.33 -17.96 8.26
C GLY A 257 1.21 -19.42 8.71
N GLY A 258 0.61 -20.24 7.85
CA GLY A 258 0.58 -21.71 7.81
C GLY A 258 -0.12 -22.06 6.49
N ASP A 259 0.42 -22.84 5.57
CA ASP A 259 1.30 -24.00 5.70
C ASP A 259 2.58 -23.85 4.88
N ALA A 260 3.72 -24.19 5.49
CA ALA A 260 4.83 -24.70 4.71
C ALA A 260 4.34 -26.02 4.10
N LEU A 261 4.05 -26.02 2.79
CA LEU A 261 3.95 -27.26 2.04
C LEU A 261 5.32 -27.92 2.11
N ALA A 262 5.47 -28.84 3.07
CA ALA A 262 6.51 -29.84 3.04
C ALA A 262 6.27 -30.68 1.79
N ALA A 263 7.20 -30.58 0.85
CA ALA A 263 7.43 -31.54 -0.22
C ALA A 263 8.93 -31.72 -0.37
#